data_AF-A0A2V8FDI5-F1
#
_entry.id   AF-A0A2V8FDI5-F1
#
_cell.length_a   1.000
_cell.length_b   1.000
_cell.length_c   1.000
_cell.angle_alpha   90.00
_cell.angle_beta   90.00
_cell.angle_gamma   90.00
#
_symmetry.space_group_name_H-M   'P 1'
#
loop_
_entity.id
_entity.type
_entity.pdbx_description
1 polymer ?
#
loop_
_entity_poly.entity_id
_entity_poly.type
_entity_poly.pdbx_seq_one_letter_code
_entity_poly.pdbx_strand_id
1 'polypeptide(L)' 'HLFFLDPAKNAIVTSFEVGQRPWGVALLPDGKTAYTANGPSNDVSVIDLATRTVVKKIAAGQRPWGVAVVGR' A
#
# COMPACT_ATOMS: atom_id res chain seq x y z
N HIS A 1 3.17 3.21 7.46
CA HIS A 1 2.07 4.08 7.04
C HIS A 1 2.07 4.24 5.53
N LEU A 2 0.90 4.44 4.93
CA LEU A 2 0.73 4.94 3.57
C LEU A 2 0.29 6.41 3.65
N PHE A 3 0.97 7.30 2.92
CA PHE A 3 0.69 8.75 2.91
C PHE A 3 -0.04 9.15 1.64
N PHE A 4 -0.98 10.07 1.78
CA PHE A 4 -1.71 10.70 0.67
C PHE A 4 -1.24 12.13 0.58
N LEU A 5 -0.84 12.55 -0.62
CA LEU A 5 -0.25 13.86 -0.85
C LEU A 5 -1.11 14.67 -1.83
N ASP A 6 -1.17 15.97 -1.60
CA ASP A 6 -1.61 16.96 -2.58
C ASP A 6 -0.36 17.49 -3.30
N PRO A 7 -0.13 17.09 -4.56
CA PRO A 7 1.08 17.49 -5.28
C PRO A 7 1.07 18.97 -5.68
N ALA A 8 -0.10 19.60 -5.83
CA ALA A 8 -0.18 21.02 -6.14
C ALA A 8 0.27 21.89 -4.96
N LYS A 9 0.14 21.37 -3.74
CA LYS A 9 0.51 22.05 -2.50
C LYS A 9 1.78 21.51 -1.84
N ASN A 10 2.38 20.46 -2.39
CA ASN A 10 3.50 19.73 -1.77
C ASN A 10 3.22 19.34 -0.30
N ALA A 11 2.01 18.88 -0.01
CA ALA A 11 1.54 18.65 1.35
C ALA A 11 1.02 17.22 1.56
N ILE A 12 1.24 16.68 2.76
CA ILE A 12 0.60 15.44 3.22
C ILE A 12 -0.84 15.78 3.65
N VAL A 13 -1.82 15.15 3.03
CA VAL A 13 -3.24 15.31 3.33
C VAL A 13 -3.68 14.40 4.48
N THR A 14 -3.25 13.14 4.44
CA THR A 14 -3.57 12.15 5.47
C THR A 14 -2.61 10.97 5.41
N SER A 15 -2.66 10.11 6.41
CA SER A 15 -1.98 8.82 6.40
C SER A 15 -2.74 7.81 7.26
N PHE A 16 -2.50 6.52 6.98
CA PHE A 16 -3.00 5.44 7.82
C PHE A 16 -1.98 4.31 7.91
N GLU A 17 -2.18 3.44 8.89
CA GLU A 17 -1.31 2.30 9.14
C GLU A 17 -1.51 1.19 8.11
N VAL A 18 -0.38 0.60 7.70
CA VAL A 18 -0.34 -0.63 6.89
C VAL A 18 0.54 -1.63 7.65
N GLY A 19 1.04 -2.69 7.01
CA GLY A 19 2.03 -3.55 7.64
C GLY A 19 3.30 -2.82 8.10
N GLN A 20 4.17 -3.53 8.80
CA GLN A 20 5.39 -2.95 9.37
C GLN A 20 6.40 -2.63 8.28
N ARG A 21 6.98 -1.43 8.35
CA ARG A 21 8.02 -0.91 7.45
C ARG A 21 7.74 -1.25 5.97
N PRO A 22 6.65 -0.70 5.39
CA PRO A 22 6.36 -0.88 3.97
C PRO A 22 7.52 -0.37 3.13
N TRP A 23 7.92 -1.14 2.12
CA TRP A 23 9.07 -0.82 1.26
C TRP A 23 8.68 -0.48 -0.17
N GLY A 24 7.58 -1.03 -0.67
CA GLY A 24 7.07 -0.76 -2.01
C GLY A 24 5.55 -0.62 -1.99
N VAL A 25 5.02 0.15 -2.94
CA VAL A 25 3.59 0.34 -3.16
C VAL A 25 3.25 0.22 -4.64
N ALA A 26 2.12 -0.41 -4.96
CA ALA A 26 1.54 -0.44 -6.30
C ALA A 26 0.05 -0.10 -6.24
N LEU A 27 -0.45 0.61 -7.25
CA LEU A 27 -1.87 0.93 -7.41
C LEU A 27 -2.44 0.17 -8.61
N LEU A 28 -3.70 -0.26 -8.50
CA LEU A 28 -4.46 -0.69 -9.68
C LEU A 28 -4.81 0.52 -10.57
N PRO A 29 -4.94 0.33 -11.90
CA PRO A 29 -5.27 1.41 -12.83
C PRO A 29 -6.61 2.10 -12.54
N ASP A 30 -7.55 1.41 -11.90
CA ASP A 30 -8.83 1.98 -11.50
C ASP A 30 -8.75 2.96 -10.31
N GLY A 31 -7.57 3.05 -9.67
CA GLY A 31 -7.31 3.93 -8.54
C GLY A 31 -8.06 3.55 -7.25
N LYS A 32 -8.67 2.35 -7.18
CA LYS A 32 -9.48 1.94 -6.02
C LYS A 32 -8.71 1.08 -5.03
N THR A 33 -7.74 0.32 -5.52
CA THR A 33 -6.95 -0.60 -4.70
C THR A 33 -5.47 -0.30 -4.79
N ALA A 34 -4.80 -0.31 -3.63
CA ALA A 34 -3.35 -0.30 -3.54
C ALA A 34 -2.85 -1.56 -2.82
N TYR A 35 -1.56 -1.85 -3.03
CA TYR A 35 -0.85 -2.94 -2.38
C TYR A 35 0.44 -2.41 -1.78
N THR A 36 0.79 -2.81 -0.56
CA THR A 36 2.10 -2.50 0.03
C THR A 36 2.86 -3.75 0.38
N ALA A 37 4.12 -3.84 -0.03
CA ALA A 37 5.05 -4.88 0.40
C ALA A 37 5.62 -4.52 1.78
N ASN A 38 5.35 -5.34 2.80
CA ASN A 38 5.68 -5.05 4.19
C ASN A 38 6.79 -5.99 4.67
N GLY A 39 8.04 -5.52 4.60
CA GLY A 39 9.23 -6.34 4.80
C GLY A 39 9.24 -7.12 6.13
N PRO A 40 9.31 -6.44 7.28
CA PRO A 40 9.27 -7.10 8.60
C PRO A 40 8.00 -7.91 8.90
N SER A 41 6.85 -7.51 8.34
CA SER A 41 5.60 -8.26 8.51
C SER A 41 5.50 -9.50 7.62
N ASN A 42 6.42 -9.69 6.67
CA ASN A 42 6.42 -10.84 5.74
C ASN A 42 5.11 -11.00 4.95
N ASP A 43 4.43 -9.87 4.70
CA ASP A 43 3.13 -9.83 4.04
C ASP A 43 3.01 -8.70 3.02
N VAL A 44 1.97 -8.77 2.20
CA VAL A 44 1.47 -7.68 1.37
C VAL A 44 0.12 -7.25 1.92
N SER A 45 -0.05 -5.96 2.20
CA SER A 45 -1.38 -5.41 2.53
C SER A 45 -2.15 -5.07 1.27
N VAL A 46 -3.42 -5.44 1.21
CA VAL A 46 -4.41 -4.99 0.21
C VAL A 46 -5.21 -3.86 0.82
N ILE A 47 -5.31 -2.76 0.09
CA ILE A 47 -5.78 -1.48 0.61
C ILE A 47 -6.95 -1.00 -0.23
N ASP A 48 -8.07 -0.69 0.41
CA ASP A 48 -9.17 0.06 -0.21
C ASP A 48 -8.90 1.55 -0.03
N LEU A 49 -8.75 2.27 -1.15
CA LEU A 49 -8.37 3.69 -1.15
C LEU A 49 -9.54 4.64 -0.88
N ALA A 50 -10.78 4.18 -1.09
CA ALA A 50 -11.97 4.99 -0.81
C ALA A 50 -12.18 5.10 0.71
N THR A 51 -12.06 3.99 1.42
CA THR A 51 -12.20 3.90 2.87
C THR A 51 -10.90 4.14 3.62
N ARG A 52 -9.75 4.06 2.93
CA ARG A 52 -8.40 4.22 3.49
C ARG A 52 -8.10 3.16 4.55
N THR A 53 -8.45 1.92 4.25
CA THR A 53 -8.29 0.78 5.17
C THR A 53 -7.56 -0.38 4.53
N VAL A 54 -6.85 -1.17 5.36
CA VAL A 54 -6.32 -2.47 4.95
C VAL A 54 -7.46 -3.49 5.01
N VAL A 55 -7.88 -3.98 3.85
CA VAL A 55 -8.99 -4.94 3.74
C VAL A 55 -8.52 -6.40 3.76
N LYS A 56 -7.24 -6.65 3.47
CA LYS A 56 -6.65 -7.99 3.50
C LYS A 56 -5.14 -7.94 3.69
N LYS A 57 -4.58 -9.00 4.25
CA LYS A 57 -3.14 -9.28 4.25
C LYS A 57 -2.87 -10.59 3.53
N ILE A 58 -1.82 -10.62 2.73
CA ILE A 58 -1.40 -11.78 1.91
C ILE A 58 0.01 -12.15 2.34
N ALA A 59 0.23 -13.39 2.80
CA ALA A 59 1.57 -13.86 3.10
C ALA A 59 2.45 -13.82 1.84
N ALA A 60 3.63 -13.21 1.95
CA ALA A 60 4.53 -12.99 0.81
C ALA A 60 5.87 -13.71 0.96
N GLY A 61 6.07 -14.43 2.07
CA GLY A 61 7.37 -14.97 2.44
C GLY A 61 8.24 -13.92 3.13
N GLN A 62 9.55 -14.15 3.17
CA GLN A 62 10.42 -13.31 3.98
C GLN A 62 10.77 -12.00 3.27
N ARG A 63 10.60 -10.88 3.99
CA ARG A 63 11.13 -9.55 3.62
C ARG A 63 10.77 -9.10 2.19
N PRO A 64 9.48 -9.04 1.81
CA PRO A 64 9.08 -8.54 0.50
C PRO A 64 9.45 -7.05 0.34
N TRP A 65 10.21 -6.72 -0.72
CA TRP A 65 10.65 -5.35 -1.02
C TRP A 65 9.73 -4.60 -1.98
N GLY A 66 9.37 -5.24 -3.09
CA GLY A 66 8.57 -4.64 -4.15
C GLY A 66 7.27 -5.39 -4.35
N VAL A 67 6.32 -4.71 -4.98
CA VAL A 67 5.07 -5.30 -5.47
C VAL A 67 4.79 -4.72 -6.85
N ALA A 68 4.39 -5.58 -7.78
CA ALA A 68 3.87 -5.19 -9.08
C ALA A 68 2.48 -5.79 -9.23
N VAL A 69 1.59 -5.05 -9.87
CA VAL A 69 0.24 -5.51 -10.20
C VAL A 69 0.14 -5.64 -11.70
N VAL A 70 -0.40 -6.76 -12.18
CA VAL A 70 -0.74 -6.96 -13.58
C VAL A 70 -2.26 -6.88 -13.64
N GLY A 71 -2.79 -5.93 -14.40
CA GLY A 71 -4.22 -5.70 -14.52
C GLY A 71 -4.96 -6.92 -15.06
N ARG A 72 -6.25 -7.00 -14.71
CA ARG A 72 -7.25 -7.69 -15.53
C ARG A 72 -7.93 -6.66 -16.41
#